data_AF-A0A2S8V6K4-F1
#
_entry.id   AF-A0A2S8V6K4-F1
#
_cell.length_a   1.000
_cell.length_b   1.000
_cell.length_c   1.000
_cell.angle_alpha   90.00
_cell.angle_beta   90.00
_cell.angle_gamma   90.00
#
_symmetry.space_group_name_H-M   'P 1'
#
loop_
_entity.id
_entity.type
_entity.pdbx_description
1 polymer ?
#
loop_
_entity_poly.entity_id
_entity_poly.type
_entity_poly.pdbx_seq_one_letter_code
_entity_poly.pdbx_strand_id
1 'polypeptide(L)'
;MFTRTLRQHALAAALALSAAAACGAWAWHSLALKTGPAPIAAPGLYIPNLGNTLQEQTRNLSTMSQALRTGDRLVILGSSELTSNDLRFVPYRYLADELQMPVLAYGHSGFQSLGMQLVLAALADDLSPASRVVVMLSPGWFDGDGGLGVDEFKEHANPLLPRLLKQPEGRAELARWLRDKGDAGVVWSMAAEQAYVFRQRLVDLWAPAYAAPAPEREREGPAAAARVVDWDALASQAQDAEQSQMGGNRYAVRDEFFNKYLRTIPEGGKTAYQPQPLTGRDELRELTALMALLHQRGVNALFVMQPLHPMVFKDLARFEPIQQDVARLCQRYAMTCMDMYGAPFEVGMLRDVQHLGELGWLRVNQKIAEVFRP
;
A
#
# COMPACT_ATOMS: atom_id res chain seq x y z
N MET A 1 -60.94 28.26 -0.49
CA MET A 1 -59.49 28.47 -0.72
C MET A 1 -58.79 28.35 0.63
N PHE A 2 -58.14 27.23 0.91
CA PHE A 2 -57.38 27.07 2.15
C PHE A 2 -56.00 27.71 1.97
N THR A 3 -55.77 28.85 2.60
CA THR A 3 -54.46 29.49 2.70
C THR A 3 -53.57 28.62 3.60
N ARG A 4 -52.61 27.93 3.00
CA ARG A 4 -51.57 27.22 3.76
C ARG A 4 -50.81 28.25 4.60
N THR A 5 -50.60 27.94 5.87
CA THR A 5 -49.89 28.84 6.79
C THR A 5 -48.39 28.83 6.49
N LEU A 6 -47.68 29.93 6.79
CA LEU A 6 -46.20 30.02 6.66
C LEU A 6 -45.47 28.82 7.30
N ARG A 7 -46.01 28.26 8.40
CA ARG A 7 -45.50 27.04 9.03
C ARG A 7 -45.60 25.80 8.14
N GLN A 8 -46.68 25.65 7.37
CA GLN A 8 -46.85 24.52 6.44
C GLN A 8 -45.90 24.63 5.24
N HIS A 9 -45.60 25.84 4.77
CA HIS A 9 -44.58 26.06 3.74
C HIS A 9 -43.16 25.76 4.25
N ALA A 10 -42.84 26.19 5.47
CA ALA A 10 -41.56 25.87 6.10
C ALA A 10 -41.38 24.36 6.33
N LEU A 11 -42.43 23.66 6.78
CA LEU A 11 -42.40 22.21 6.97
C LEU A 11 -42.22 21.46 5.65
N ALA A 12 -42.93 21.89 4.59
CA ALA A 12 -42.80 21.30 3.26
C ALA A 12 -41.40 21.54 2.66
N ALA A 13 -40.82 22.73 2.85
CA ALA A 13 -39.46 23.02 2.42
C ALA A 13 -38.43 22.20 3.21
N ALA A 14 -38.60 22.05 4.52
CA ALA A 14 -37.74 21.21 5.36
C ALA A 14 -37.84 19.73 4.96
N LEU A 15 -39.04 19.22 4.67
CA LEU A 15 -39.27 17.86 4.17
C LEU A 15 -38.67 17.65 2.77
N ALA A 16 -38.78 18.64 1.87
CA ALA A 16 -38.18 18.57 0.55
C ALA A 16 -36.64 18.59 0.61
N LEU A 17 -36.05 19.43 1.48
CA LEU A 17 -34.61 19.48 1.72
C LEU A 17 -34.10 18.18 2.36
N SER A 18 -34.82 17.62 3.32
CA SER A 18 -34.45 16.35 3.95
C SER A 18 -34.65 15.16 3.02
N ALA A 19 -35.67 15.16 2.17
CA ALA A 19 -35.83 14.16 1.10
C ALA A 19 -34.74 14.30 0.03
N ALA A 20 -34.38 15.52 -0.39
CA ALA A 20 -33.26 15.76 -1.31
C ALA A 20 -31.92 15.35 -0.69
N ALA A 21 -31.70 15.62 0.60
CA ALA A 21 -30.52 15.18 1.33
C ALA A 21 -30.49 13.65 1.51
N ALA A 22 -31.63 13.02 1.78
CA ALA A 22 -31.75 11.57 1.87
C ALA A 22 -31.53 10.89 0.51
N CYS A 23 -32.10 11.42 -0.57
CA CYS A 23 -31.86 10.96 -1.93
C CYS A 23 -30.41 11.19 -2.35
N GLY A 24 -29.80 12.33 -1.97
CA GLY A 24 -28.38 12.61 -2.18
C GLY A 24 -27.47 11.66 -1.41
N ALA A 25 -27.80 11.36 -0.14
CA ALA A 25 -27.06 10.41 0.69
C ALA A 25 -27.24 8.96 0.21
N TRP A 26 -28.43 8.60 -0.27
CA TRP A 26 -28.72 7.28 -0.85
C TRP A 26 -28.02 7.10 -2.20
N ALA A 27 -28.07 8.11 -3.06
CA ALA A 27 -27.29 8.15 -4.30
C ALA A 27 -25.79 8.06 -4.01
N TRP A 28 -25.28 8.77 -3.00
CA TRP A 28 -23.87 8.69 -2.59
C TRP A 28 -23.49 7.31 -2.04
N HIS A 29 -24.36 6.70 -1.22
CA HIS A 29 -24.16 5.33 -0.74
C HIS A 29 -24.14 4.34 -1.91
N SER A 30 -24.94 4.60 -2.95
CA SER A 30 -24.94 3.84 -4.19
C SER A 30 -23.75 4.10 -5.10
N LEU A 31 -22.80 4.98 -4.74
CA LEU A 31 -21.52 5.13 -5.45
C LEU A 31 -20.39 4.36 -4.75
N ALA A 32 -20.49 4.12 -3.44
CA ALA A 32 -19.45 3.41 -2.69
C ALA A 32 -19.20 2.01 -3.23
N LEU A 33 -17.94 1.70 -3.55
CA LEU A 33 -17.50 0.34 -3.88
C LEU A 33 -17.99 -0.63 -2.79
N LYS A 34 -18.74 -1.64 -3.21
CA LYS A 34 -19.28 -2.65 -2.30
C LYS A 34 -18.25 -3.75 -2.16
N THR A 35 -18.02 -4.19 -0.93
CA THR A 35 -17.26 -5.41 -0.67
C THR A 35 -18.24 -6.58 -0.63
N GLY A 36 -17.87 -7.69 -1.26
CA GLY A 36 -18.65 -8.92 -1.29
C GLY A 36 -17.78 -10.15 -0.97
N PRO A 37 -18.29 -11.38 -1.15
CA PRO A 37 -17.45 -12.57 -1.12
C PRO A 37 -16.30 -12.38 -2.10
N ALA A 38 -15.05 -12.49 -1.64
CA ALA A 38 -13.93 -12.43 -2.56
C ALA A 38 -13.99 -13.66 -3.46
N PRO A 39 -13.70 -13.52 -4.78
CA PRO A 39 -13.51 -14.69 -5.61
C PRO A 39 -12.34 -15.52 -5.06
N ILE A 40 -12.32 -16.81 -5.42
CA ILE A 40 -11.13 -17.65 -5.24
C ILE A 40 -9.94 -16.89 -5.85
N ALA A 41 -8.87 -16.74 -5.07
CA ALA A 41 -7.77 -15.83 -5.33
C ALA A 41 -6.42 -16.54 -5.10
N ALA A 42 -5.49 -16.40 -6.06
CA ALA A 42 -4.27 -17.18 -6.08
C ALA A 42 -3.49 -16.96 -4.77
N PRO A 43 -2.72 -17.97 -4.28
CA PRO A 43 -1.99 -17.84 -3.02
C PRO A 43 -1.18 -16.54 -2.98
N GLY A 44 -0.48 -16.23 -4.07
CA GLY A 44 0.27 -14.99 -4.28
C GLY A 44 -0.42 -14.05 -5.24
N LEU A 45 -0.72 -12.82 -4.81
CA LEU A 45 -1.24 -11.76 -5.67
C LEU A 45 -0.41 -10.49 -5.51
N TYR A 46 -0.15 -9.84 -6.64
CA TYR A 46 0.36 -8.48 -6.69
C TYR A 46 -0.66 -7.59 -7.41
N ILE A 47 -1.11 -6.55 -6.72
CA ILE A 47 -2.14 -5.62 -7.16
C ILE A 47 -1.53 -4.21 -7.14
N PRO A 48 -1.12 -3.63 -8.30
CA PRO A 48 -0.50 -2.30 -8.30
C PRO A 48 -1.48 -1.22 -7.82
N ASN A 49 -2.75 -1.31 -8.25
CA ASN A 49 -3.84 -0.42 -7.87
C ASN A 49 -5.18 -1.17 -7.93
N LEU A 50 -6.29 -0.49 -7.61
CA LEU A 50 -7.60 -1.15 -7.60
C LEU A 50 -8.10 -1.59 -8.98
N GLY A 51 -7.51 -1.11 -10.08
CA GLY A 51 -7.89 -1.42 -11.45
C GLY A 51 -8.60 -0.26 -12.15
N ASN A 52 -8.74 -0.40 -13.46
CA ASN A 52 -9.29 0.64 -14.34
C ASN A 52 -10.80 0.47 -14.58
N THR A 53 -11.37 -0.64 -14.13
CA THR A 53 -12.81 -0.91 -14.25
C THR A 53 -13.49 -1.03 -12.90
N LEU A 54 -14.79 -0.70 -12.82
CA LEU A 54 -15.58 -0.89 -11.61
C LEU A 54 -15.56 -2.35 -11.11
N GLN A 55 -15.50 -3.31 -12.04
CA GLN A 55 -15.40 -4.74 -11.72
C GLN A 55 -14.07 -5.10 -11.07
N GLU A 56 -12.94 -4.65 -11.65
CA GLU A 56 -11.61 -4.84 -11.06
C GLU A 56 -11.51 -4.17 -9.69
N GLN A 57 -11.96 -2.92 -9.58
CA GLN A 57 -11.96 -2.16 -8.32
C GLN A 57 -12.75 -2.89 -7.24
N THR A 58 -13.95 -3.39 -7.58
CA THR A 58 -14.79 -4.16 -6.66
C THR A 58 -14.14 -5.49 -6.27
N ARG A 59 -13.55 -6.22 -7.22
CA ARG A 59 -12.86 -7.50 -6.98
C ARG A 59 -11.66 -7.32 -6.07
N ASN A 60 -10.76 -6.39 -6.40
CA ASN A 60 -9.53 -6.15 -5.67
C ASN A 60 -9.82 -5.63 -4.25
N LEU A 61 -10.79 -4.71 -4.11
CA LEU A 61 -11.22 -4.23 -2.81
C LEU A 61 -11.87 -5.33 -1.96
N SER A 62 -12.70 -6.20 -2.55
CA SER A 62 -13.32 -7.34 -1.84
C SER A 62 -12.28 -8.35 -1.37
N THR A 63 -11.27 -8.62 -2.21
CA THR A 63 -10.16 -9.52 -1.87
C THR A 63 -9.34 -8.98 -0.71
N MET A 64 -9.00 -7.68 -0.72
CA MET A 64 -8.29 -7.03 0.38
C MET A 64 -9.15 -6.96 1.65
N SER A 65 -10.44 -6.63 1.53
CA SER A 65 -11.42 -6.62 2.64
C SER A 65 -11.48 -7.99 3.34
N GLN A 66 -11.54 -9.09 2.59
CA GLN A 66 -11.53 -10.43 3.18
C GLN A 66 -10.20 -10.74 3.89
N ALA A 67 -9.07 -10.40 3.26
CA ALA A 67 -7.75 -10.61 3.84
C ALA A 67 -7.58 -9.90 5.18
N LEU A 68 -8.01 -8.64 5.27
CA LEU A 68 -7.97 -7.86 6.50
C LEU A 68 -8.94 -8.43 7.55
N ARG A 69 -10.16 -8.80 7.15
CA ARG A 69 -11.19 -9.28 8.09
C ARG A 69 -10.88 -10.64 8.69
N THR A 70 -10.31 -11.55 7.91
CA THR A 70 -10.16 -12.96 8.31
C THR A 70 -8.72 -13.35 8.65
N GLY A 71 -7.72 -12.60 8.17
CA GLY A 71 -6.31 -12.97 8.30
C GLY A 71 -5.90 -14.18 7.45
N ASP A 72 -6.77 -14.63 6.54
CA ASP A 72 -6.50 -15.76 5.63
C ASP A 72 -5.30 -15.50 4.71
N ARG A 73 -4.98 -14.22 4.48
CA ARG A 73 -3.86 -13.77 3.64
C ARG A 73 -3.11 -12.63 4.31
N LEU A 74 -1.78 -12.64 4.18
CA LEU A 74 -0.93 -11.52 4.55
C LEU A 74 -1.12 -10.38 3.56
N VAL A 75 -1.41 -9.17 4.04
CA VAL A 75 -1.44 -7.96 3.21
C VAL A 75 -0.10 -7.24 3.33
N ILE A 76 0.61 -7.06 2.22
CA ILE A 76 1.86 -6.29 2.18
C ILE A 76 1.61 -5.00 1.40
N LEU A 77 1.84 -3.86 2.05
CA LEU A 77 1.72 -2.53 1.48
C LEU A 77 3.11 -1.97 1.22
N GLY A 78 3.34 -1.47 0.01
CA GLY A 78 4.64 -0.96 -0.40
C GLY A 78 4.55 -0.25 -1.75
N SER A 79 5.68 0.25 -2.22
CA SER A 79 5.78 1.05 -3.43
C SER A 79 6.47 0.29 -4.57
N SER A 80 7.45 0.91 -5.24
CA SER A 80 8.16 0.35 -6.38
C SER A 80 8.94 -0.93 -6.06
N GLU A 81 9.31 -1.16 -4.80
CA GLU A 81 9.96 -2.39 -4.37
C GLU A 81 9.10 -3.63 -4.68
N LEU A 82 7.77 -3.51 -4.64
CA LEU A 82 6.85 -4.61 -4.92
C LEU A 82 6.76 -4.95 -6.42
N THR A 83 7.24 -4.08 -7.31
CA THR A 83 7.26 -4.33 -8.76
C THR A 83 8.32 -5.34 -9.20
N SER A 84 9.12 -5.86 -8.27
CA SER A 84 10.24 -6.80 -8.47
C SER A 84 9.77 -8.24 -8.74
N ASN A 85 8.83 -8.41 -9.67
CA ASN A 85 8.21 -9.70 -9.98
C ASN A 85 9.19 -10.73 -10.58
N ASP A 86 10.37 -10.28 -11.01
CA ASP A 86 11.47 -11.12 -11.47
C ASP A 86 12.14 -11.92 -10.34
N LEU A 87 12.07 -11.44 -9.10
CA LEU A 87 12.75 -12.03 -7.96
C LEU A 87 12.01 -13.26 -7.44
N ARG A 88 12.76 -14.30 -7.08
CA ARG A 88 12.21 -15.48 -6.40
C ARG A 88 11.67 -15.09 -5.03
N PHE A 89 12.47 -14.35 -4.25
CA PHE A 89 12.18 -14.09 -2.85
C PHE A 89 11.18 -12.96 -2.61
N VAL A 90 10.62 -12.31 -3.64
CA VAL A 90 9.52 -11.36 -3.40
C VAL A 90 8.36 -12.08 -2.68
N PRO A 91 7.74 -11.51 -1.63
CA PRO A 91 6.92 -12.30 -0.70
C PRO A 91 5.70 -12.96 -1.34
N TYR A 92 5.06 -12.29 -2.30
CA TYR A 92 3.92 -12.83 -3.04
C TYR A 92 4.29 -13.94 -4.03
N ARG A 93 5.57 -14.31 -4.13
CA ARG A 93 6.05 -15.51 -4.80
C ARG A 93 6.56 -16.50 -3.77
N TYR A 94 7.63 -16.18 -3.03
CA TYR A 94 8.25 -17.14 -2.12
C TYR A 94 7.34 -17.60 -0.97
N LEU A 95 6.71 -16.68 -0.23
CA LEU A 95 5.85 -17.08 0.88
C LEU A 95 4.62 -17.83 0.37
N ALA A 96 4.04 -17.36 -0.73
CA ALA A 96 2.86 -17.93 -1.35
C ALA A 96 3.12 -19.33 -1.95
N ASP A 97 4.11 -19.44 -2.83
CA ASP A 97 4.36 -20.62 -3.64
C ASP A 97 5.22 -21.66 -2.89
N GLU A 98 6.20 -21.24 -2.10
CA GLU A 98 7.14 -22.15 -1.44
C GLU A 98 6.78 -22.43 0.03
N LEU A 99 6.23 -21.45 0.76
CA LEU A 99 5.86 -21.60 2.17
C LEU A 99 4.35 -21.77 2.42
N GLN A 100 3.52 -21.75 1.37
CA GLN A 100 2.06 -21.90 1.47
C GLN A 100 1.43 -20.89 2.43
N MET A 101 1.97 -19.68 2.46
CA MET A 101 1.45 -18.55 3.21
C MET A 101 0.89 -17.56 2.20
N PRO A 102 -0.45 -17.49 2.02
CA PRO A 102 -1.05 -16.60 1.05
C PRO A 102 -0.69 -15.13 1.30
N VAL A 103 -0.38 -14.41 0.23
CA VAL A 103 0.03 -13.00 0.25
C VAL A 103 -0.76 -12.21 -0.79
N LEU A 104 -1.24 -11.04 -0.38
CA LEU A 104 -1.71 -9.98 -1.24
C LEU A 104 -0.76 -8.79 -1.06
N ALA A 105 0.06 -8.52 -2.08
CA ALA A 105 0.88 -7.33 -2.15
C ALA A 105 0.13 -6.22 -2.90
N TYR A 106 0.14 -5.01 -2.36
CA TYR A 106 -0.56 -3.88 -2.94
C TYR A 106 0.29 -2.60 -2.94
N GLY A 107 0.24 -1.90 -4.08
CA GLY A 107 0.91 -0.62 -4.31
C GLY A 107 2.02 -0.71 -5.34
N HIS A 108 2.42 0.46 -5.83
CA HIS A 108 3.51 0.62 -6.78
C HIS A 108 4.20 1.99 -6.56
N SER A 109 5.06 2.43 -7.48
CA SER A 109 5.84 3.67 -7.36
C SER A 109 4.99 4.85 -6.87
N GLY A 110 5.43 5.53 -5.80
CA GLY A 110 4.74 6.68 -5.21
C GLY A 110 3.69 6.33 -4.15
N PHE A 111 3.34 5.06 -3.97
CA PHE A 111 2.42 4.61 -2.91
C PHE A 111 3.09 4.63 -1.51
N GLN A 112 2.97 5.78 -0.84
CA GLN A 112 3.56 6.09 0.47
C GLN A 112 2.54 6.00 1.62
N SER A 113 2.90 6.44 2.83
CA SER A 113 2.12 6.25 4.06
C SER A 113 0.66 6.73 3.97
N LEU A 114 0.40 7.90 3.39
CA LEU A 114 -0.98 8.38 3.25
C LEU A 114 -1.79 7.54 2.25
N GLY A 115 -1.20 7.11 1.14
CA GLY A 115 -1.86 6.22 0.19
C GLY A 115 -2.31 4.93 0.88
N MET A 116 -1.40 4.32 1.65
CA MET A 116 -1.67 3.14 2.48
C MET A 116 -2.77 3.41 3.50
N GLN A 117 -2.69 4.54 4.21
CA GLN A 117 -3.69 4.93 5.20
C GLN A 117 -5.07 5.10 4.58
N LEU A 118 -5.20 5.76 3.42
CA LEU A 118 -6.49 5.97 2.77
C LEU A 118 -7.11 4.64 2.33
N VAL A 119 -6.31 3.73 1.77
CA VAL A 119 -6.79 2.39 1.40
C VAL A 119 -7.30 1.63 2.64
N LEU A 120 -6.53 1.61 3.72
CA LEU A 120 -6.93 0.93 4.96
C LEU A 120 -8.09 1.63 5.66
N ALA A 121 -8.15 2.97 5.64
CA ALA A 121 -9.26 3.73 6.21
C ALA A 121 -10.57 3.41 5.48
N ALA A 122 -10.55 3.30 4.15
CA ALA A 122 -11.73 2.88 3.38
C ALA A 122 -12.23 1.47 3.74
N LEU A 123 -11.36 0.63 4.29
CA LEU A 123 -11.62 -0.73 4.77
C LEU A 123 -11.59 -0.83 6.30
N ALA A 124 -11.71 0.28 7.03
CA ALA A 124 -11.45 0.27 8.47
C ALA A 124 -12.36 -0.69 9.25
N ASP A 125 -13.59 -0.90 8.79
CA ASP A 125 -14.54 -1.83 9.42
C ASP A 125 -14.20 -3.31 9.19
N ASP A 126 -13.32 -3.59 8.23
CA ASP A 126 -12.77 -4.92 7.98
C ASP A 126 -11.40 -5.13 8.68
N LEU A 127 -10.80 -4.08 9.25
CA LEU A 127 -9.60 -4.24 10.08
C LEU A 127 -9.98 -4.92 11.39
N SER A 128 -9.21 -5.94 11.76
CA SER A 128 -9.45 -6.76 12.94
C SER A 128 -8.14 -7.23 13.57
N PRO A 129 -8.15 -7.75 14.81
CA PRO A 129 -6.96 -8.39 15.39
C PRO A 129 -6.42 -9.58 14.60
N ALA A 130 -7.22 -10.17 13.70
CA ALA A 130 -6.77 -11.22 12.79
C ALA A 130 -6.04 -10.67 11.56
N SER A 131 -6.13 -9.37 11.26
CA SER A 131 -5.45 -8.73 10.14
C SER A 131 -3.94 -8.95 10.25
N ARG A 132 -3.33 -9.47 9.18
CA ARG A 132 -1.88 -9.67 9.07
C ARG A 132 -1.35 -8.66 8.05
N VAL A 133 -0.71 -7.61 8.53
CA VAL A 133 -0.29 -6.47 7.69
C VAL A 133 1.22 -6.25 7.79
N VAL A 134 1.87 -6.11 6.64
CA VAL A 134 3.25 -5.64 6.52
C VAL A 134 3.25 -4.30 5.80
N VAL A 135 3.97 -3.33 6.33
CA VAL A 135 4.17 -2.01 5.72
C VAL A 135 5.66 -1.86 5.42
N MET A 136 5.99 -1.78 4.13
CA MET A 136 7.32 -1.41 3.67
C MET A 136 7.50 0.10 3.83
N LEU A 137 8.66 0.54 4.31
CA LEU A 137 9.03 1.94 4.43
C LEU A 137 10.35 2.16 3.67
N SER A 138 10.42 3.22 2.87
CA SER A 138 11.67 3.65 2.25
C SER A 138 12.14 4.96 2.87
N PRO A 139 13.43 5.09 3.25
CA PRO A 139 13.97 6.36 3.75
C PRO A 139 13.77 7.49 2.74
N GLY A 140 13.83 7.20 1.44
CA GLY A 140 13.67 8.21 0.38
C GLY A 140 12.32 8.92 0.38
N TRP A 141 11.26 8.35 0.99
CA TRP A 141 9.95 9.01 1.11
C TRP A 141 9.98 10.23 2.05
N PHE A 142 10.98 10.30 2.92
CA PHE A 142 11.16 11.36 3.89
C PHE A 142 12.11 12.48 3.39
N ASP A 143 12.59 12.43 2.14
CA ASP A 143 13.39 13.53 1.59
C ASP A 143 12.53 14.78 1.35
N GLY A 144 13.01 15.93 1.79
CA GLY A 144 12.21 17.15 1.89
C GLY A 144 11.11 17.01 2.95
N ASP A 145 9.86 17.35 2.57
CA ASP A 145 8.68 17.17 3.44
C ASP A 145 7.98 15.81 3.21
N GLY A 146 8.15 15.19 2.03
CA GLY A 146 7.54 13.92 1.66
C GLY A 146 6.03 13.97 1.34
N GLY A 147 5.38 12.80 1.42
CA GLY A 147 3.93 12.63 1.38
C GLY A 147 3.31 12.47 -0.02
N LEU A 148 2.09 11.92 -0.06
CA LEU A 148 1.41 11.50 -1.29
C LEU A 148 1.26 12.62 -2.33
N GLY A 149 1.69 12.34 -3.57
CA GLY A 149 1.54 13.23 -4.71
C GLY A 149 0.12 13.27 -5.27
N VAL A 150 -0.10 14.19 -6.23
CA VAL A 150 -1.42 14.41 -6.84
C VAL A 150 -1.87 13.22 -7.69
N ASP A 151 -0.96 12.59 -8.43
CA ASP A 151 -1.32 11.50 -9.33
C ASP A 151 -1.56 10.20 -8.55
N GLU A 152 -0.76 9.94 -7.52
CA GLU A 152 -0.97 8.81 -6.60
C GLU A 152 -2.26 8.99 -5.79
N PHE A 153 -2.60 10.22 -5.41
CA PHE A 153 -3.91 10.50 -4.81
C PHE A 153 -5.04 10.16 -5.77
N LYS A 154 -4.97 10.60 -7.03
CA LYS A 154 -6.01 10.28 -8.02
C LYS A 154 -6.18 8.78 -8.19
N GLU A 155 -5.07 8.05 -8.22
CA GLU A 155 -5.07 6.61 -8.43
C GLU A 155 -5.63 5.83 -7.23
N HIS A 156 -5.17 6.14 -6.02
CA HIS A 156 -5.48 5.33 -4.83
C HIS A 156 -6.67 5.86 -4.02
N ALA A 157 -6.93 7.18 -4.03
CA ALA A 157 -7.99 7.79 -3.22
C ALA A 157 -9.31 7.95 -3.98
N ASN A 158 -9.29 8.35 -5.26
CA ASN A 158 -10.53 8.63 -6.02
C ASN A 158 -11.52 7.46 -6.05
N PRO A 159 -11.09 6.21 -6.32
CA PRO A 159 -12.01 5.06 -6.31
C PRO A 159 -12.65 4.79 -4.94
N LEU A 160 -12.03 5.28 -3.87
CA LEU A 160 -12.41 5.03 -2.48
C LEU A 160 -13.18 6.20 -1.84
N LEU A 161 -13.36 7.33 -2.52
CA LEU A 161 -13.94 8.55 -1.94
C LEU A 161 -15.24 8.33 -1.15
N PRO A 162 -16.26 7.61 -1.66
CA PRO A 162 -17.50 7.45 -0.89
C PRO A 162 -17.33 6.60 0.37
N ARG A 163 -16.33 5.71 0.41
CA ARG A 163 -15.99 4.94 1.62
C ARG A 163 -15.18 5.78 2.59
N LEU A 164 -14.18 6.51 2.09
CA LEU A 164 -13.35 7.42 2.89
C LEU A 164 -14.19 8.49 3.60
N LEU A 165 -15.18 9.07 2.92
CA LEU A 165 -16.06 10.07 3.52
C LEU A 165 -16.97 9.54 4.63
N LYS A 166 -17.15 8.21 4.74
CA LYS A 166 -17.90 7.61 5.85
C LYS A 166 -17.02 7.44 7.10
N GLN A 167 -15.71 7.39 6.92
CA GLN A 167 -14.75 7.10 7.98
C GLN A 167 -14.19 8.42 8.54
N PRO A 168 -14.22 8.65 9.86
CA PRO A 168 -13.70 9.89 10.46
C PRO A 168 -12.25 10.19 10.08
N GLU A 169 -11.38 9.18 10.12
CA GLU A 169 -9.95 9.27 9.81
C GLU A 169 -9.75 9.58 8.32
N GLY A 170 -10.51 8.88 7.46
CA GLY A 170 -10.50 9.12 6.01
C GLY A 170 -10.92 10.55 5.64
N ARG A 171 -11.98 11.07 6.27
CA ARG A 171 -12.41 12.46 6.08
C ARG A 171 -11.36 13.47 6.53
N ALA A 172 -10.74 13.24 7.68
CA ALA A 172 -9.75 14.16 8.23
C ALA A 172 -8.53 14.30 7.30
N GLU A 173 -8.00 13.17 6.83
CA GLU A 173 -6.86 13.16 5.91
C GLU A 173 -7.21 13.69 4.52
N LEU A 174 -8.36 13.31 3.96
CA LEU A 174 -8.84 13.87 2.69
C LEU A 174 -8.96 15.39 2.78
N ALA A 175 -9.61 15.91 3.82
CA ALA A 175 -9.80 17.35 3.99
C ALA A 175 -8.47 18.09 4.17
N ARG A 176 -7.49 17.48 4.86
CA ARG A 176 -6.15 18.03 5.01
C ARG A 176 -5.42 18.06 3.67
N TRP A 177 -5.29 16.92 3.01
CA TRP A 177 -4.58 16.81 1.74
C TRP A 177 -5.17 17.74 0.69
N LEU A 178 -6.50 17.87 0.61
CA LEU A 178 -7.16 18.81 -0.31
C LEU A 178 -6.89 20.29 0.02
N ARG A 179 -6.65 20.66 1.27
CA ARG A 179 -6.23 22.03 1.61
C ARG A 179 -4.80 22.31 1.16
N ASP A 180 -3.93 21.31 1.25
CA ASP A 180 -2.49 21.47 1.01
C ASP A 180 -2.15 21.36 -0.49
N LYS A 181 -2.77 20.39 -1.19
CA LYS A 181 -2.43 20.01 -2.57
C LYS A 181 -3.65 20.02 -3.53
N GLY A 182 -4.85 20.31 -3.04
CA GLY A 182 -6.06 20.31 -3.86
C GLY A 182 -6.09 21.47 -4.86
N ASP A 183 -6.49 21.17 -6.10
CA ASP A 183 -6.71 22.15 -7.15
C ASP A 183 -7.96 21.82 -7.99
N ALA A 184 -8.25 22.62 -9.01
CA ALA A 184 -9.38 22.38 -9.90
C ALA A 184 -9.28 21.05 -10.66
N GLY A 185 -8.07 20.60 -11.00
CA GLY A 185 -7.84 19.33 -11.69
C GLY A 185 -8.10 18.12 -10.79
N VAL A 186 -7.71 18.19 -9.52
CA VAL A 186 -8.04 17.21 -8.48
C VAL A 186 -9.55 17.14 -8.32
N VAL A 187 -10.22 18.27 -8.09
CA VAL A 187 -11.69 18.30 -7.92
C VAL A 187 -12.41 17.72 -9.14
N TRP A 188 -11.95 18.05 -10.34
CA TRP A 188 -12.47 17.46 -11.57
C TRP A 188 -12.25 15.94 -11.63
N SER A 189 -11.07 15.45 -11.27
CA SER A 189 -10.77 14.01 -11.26
C SER A 189 -11.67 13.24 -10.29
N MET A 190 -11.94 13.81 -9.11
CA MET A 190 -12.86 13.23 -8.13
C MET A 190 -14.28 13.14 -8.69
N ALA A 191 -14.76 14.22 -9.31
CA ALA A 191 -16.09 14.26 -9.92
C ALA A 191 -16.21 13.29 -11.11
N ALA A 192 -15.17 13.21 -11.95
CA ALA A 192 -15.11 12.31 -13.09
C ALA A 192 -15.17 10.83 -12.66
N GLU A 193 -14.45 10.46 -11.60
CA GLU A 193 -14.51 9.10 -11.05
C GLU A 193 -15.92 8.75 -10.55
N GLN A 194 -16.56 9.65 -9.81
CA GLN A 194 -17.93 9.41 -9.33
C GLN A 194 -18.95 9.31 -10.48
N ALA A 195 -18.79 10.13 -11.52
CA ALA A 195 -19.62 10.06 -12.72
C ALA A 195 -19.39 8.75 -13.49
N TYR A 196 -18.14 8.27 -13.57
CA TYR A 196 -17.80 6.98 -14.14
C TYR A 196 -18.48 5.82 -13.40
N VAL A 197 -18.33 5.76 -12.06
CA VAL A 197 -18.96 4.72 -11.23
C VAL A 197 -20.48 4.74 -11.37
N PHE A 198 -21.09 5.93 -11.34
CA PHE A 198 -22.53 6.08 -11.53
C PHE A 198 -22.98 5.53 -12.89
N ARG A 199 -22.28 5.92 -13.96
CA ARG A 199 -22.57 5.45 -15.33
C ARG A 199 -22.44 3.93 -15.43
N GLN A 200 -21.40 3.33 -14.85
CA GLN A 200 -21.22 1.88 -14.87
C GLN A 200 -22.36 1.15 -14.15
N ARG A 201 -22.77 1.62 -12.98
CA ARG A 201 -23.93 1.02 -12.27
C ARG A 201 -25.23 1.16 -13.04
N LEU A 202 -25.42 2.27 -13.74
CA LEU A 202 -26.56 2.41 -14.65
C LEU A 202 -26.46 1.41 -15.80
N VAL A 203 -25.29 1.14 -16.37
CA VAL A 203 -25.14 0.09 -17.39
C VAL A 203 -25.47 -1.28 -16.82
N ASP A 204 -24.99 -1.62 -15.61
CA ASP A 204 -25.24 -2.92 -14.97
C ASP A 204 -26.73 -3.19 -14.70
N LEU A 205 -27.55 -2.15 -14.49
CA LEU A 205 -29.00 -2.29 -14.32
C LEU A 205 -29.72 -2.72 -15.61
N TRP A 206 -29.12 -2.47 -16.78
CA TRP A 206 -29.73 -2.69 -18.10
C TRP A 206 -28.98 -3.74 -18.92
N ALA A 207 -27.78 -4.12 -18.50
CA ALA A 207 -27.07 -5.26 -19.05
C ALA A 207 -27.82 -6.55 -18.62
N PRO A 208 -28.18 -7.45 -19.54
CA PRO A 208 -28.58 -8.79 -19.13
C PRO A 208 -27.44 -9.38 -18.31
N ALA A 209 -27.76 -10.11 -17.24
CA ALA A 209 -26.77 -10.75 -16.37
C ALA A 209 -25.92 -11.73 -17.19
N TYR A 210 -24.89 -11.22 -17.86
CA TYR A 210 -23.87 -12.02 -18.47
C TYR A 210 -23.13 -12.67 -17.32
N ALA A 211 -23.20 -13.99 -17.25
CA ALA A 211 -22.42 -14.76 -16.31
C ALA A 211 -20.98 -14.30 -16.45
N ALA A 212 -20.43 -13.72 -15.37
CA ALA A 212 -19.00 -13.50 -15.30
C ALA A 212 -18.31 -14.82 -15.66
N PRO A 213 -17.25 -14.80 -16.49
CA PRO A 213 -16.52 -16.02 -16.80
C PRO A 213 -16.21 -16.75 -15.49
N ALA A 214 -16.43 -18.07 -15.49
CA ALA A 214 -16.16 -18.88 -14.31
C ALA A 214 -14.75 -18.56 -13.81
N PRO A 215 -14.56 -18.37 -12.49
CA PRO A 215 -13.23 -18.09 -11.96
C PRO A 215 -12.27 -19.14 -12.49
N GLU A 216 -11.18 -18.68 -13.09
CA GLU A 216 -10.12 -19.55 -13.58
C GLU A 216 -9.69 -20.46 -12.44
N ARG A 217 -9.60 -21.78 -12.67
CA ARG A 217 -9.19 -22.71 -11.61
C ARG A 217 -7.76 -22.40 -11.23
N GLU A 218 -7.62 -21.77 -10.08
CA GLU A 218 -6.33 -21.48 -9.49
C GLU A 218 -5.60 -22.77 -9.15
N ARG A 219 -4.28 -22.75 -9.32
CA ARG A 219 -3.43 -23.86 -8.95
C ARG A 219 -3.56 -24.08 -7.45
N GLU A 220 -4.10 -25.24 -7.07
CA GLU A 220 -3.93 -25.75 -5.72
C GLU A 220 -2.43 -25.81 -5.42
N GLY A 221 -2.00 -25.04 -4.43
CA GLY A 221 -0.65 -25.14 -3.89
C GLY A 221 -0.45 -26.54 -3.27
N PRO A 222 0.79 -27.06 -3.26
CA PRO A 222 1.08 -28.33 -2.60
C PRO A 222 0.65 -28.29 -1.13
N ALA A 223 0.23 -29.45 -0.60
CA ALA A 223 -0.23 -29.58 0.78
C ALA A 223 0.76 -28.94 1.78
N ALA A 224 0.23 -28.18 2.74
CA ALA A 224 0.99 -27.49 3.76
C ALA A 224 1.78 -28.49 4.62
N ALA A 225 3.04 -28.72 4.25
CA ALA A 225 4.00 -29.38 5.11
C ALA A 225 4.63 -28.32 6.00
N ALA A 226 4.69 -28.58 7.31
CA ALA A 226 5.57 -27.88 8.25
C ALA A 226 7.03 -28.14 7.85
N ARG A 227 7.49 -27.50 6.76
CA ARG A 227 8.88 -27.53 6.36
C ARG A 227 9.64 -26.61 7.29
N VAL A 228 10.56 -27.21 8.03
CA VAL A 228 11.68 -26.48 8.64
C VAL A 228 12.40 -25.77 7.49
N VAL A 229 12.48 -24.45 7.57
CA VAL A 229 13.13 -23.62 6.55
C VAL A 229 14.56 -23.39 6.99
N ASP A 230 15.51 -23.84 6.18
CA ASP A 230 16.93 -23.54 6.36
C ASP A 230 17.21 -22.15 5.78
N TRP A 231 17.02 -21.13 6.62
CA TRP A 231 17.21 -19.72 6.21
C TRP A 231 18.66 -19.41 5.83
N ASP A 232 19.64 -20.08 6.43
CA ASP A 232 21.05 -19.84 6.15
C ASP A 232 21.44 -20.41 4.77
N ALA A 233 21.00 -21.63 4.45
CA ALA A 233 21.20 -22.19 3.12
C ALA A 233 20.50 -21.36 2.03
N LEU A 234 19.31 -20.82 2.32
CA LEU A 234 18.61 -19.92 1.40
C LEU A 234 19.30 -18.57 1.28
N ALA A 235 19.93 -18.05 2.35
CA ALA A 235 20.66 -16.79 2.32
C ALA A 235 21.86 -16.89 1.38
N SER A 236 22.62 -17.99 1.43
CA SER A 236 23.69 -18.24 0.46
C SER A 236 23.16 -18.30 -0.97
N GLN A 237 22.06 -19.03 -1.22
CA GLN A 237 21.47 -19.10 -2.57
C GLN A 237 20.98 -17.73 -3.07
N ALA A 238 20.32 -16.96 -2.21
CA ALA A 238 19.80 -15.63 -2.55
C ALA A 238 20.94 -14.66 -2.86
N GLN A 239 22.00 -14.72 -2.06
CA GLN A 239 23.20 -13.92 -2.26
C GLN A 239 23.91 -14.29 -3.57
N ASP A 240 24.12 -15.57 -3.85
CA ASP A 240 24.74 -16.05 -5.10
C ASP A 240 23.90 -15.66 -6.32
N ALA A 241 22.57 -15.84 -6.25
CA ALA A 241 21.65 -15.46 -7.32
C ALA A 241 21.73 -13.96 -7.65
N GLU A 242 21.73 -13.11 -6.61
CA GLU A 242 21.81 -11.66 -6.80
C GLU A 242 23.20 -11.23 -7.30
N GLN A 243 24.27 -11.75 -6.71
CA GLN A 243 25.65 -11.43 -7.13
C GLN A 243 25.97 -11.90 -8.54
N SER A 244 25.34 -12.97 -9.05
CA SER A 244 25.53 -13.40 -10.43
C SER A 244 25.11 -12.34 -11.47
N GLN A 245 24.30 -11.36 -11.06
CA GLN A 245 23.85 -10.23 -11.88
C GLN A 245 24.70 -8.97 -11.69
N MET A 246 25.70 -9.01 -10.81
CA MET A 246 26.58 -7.90 -10.45
C MET A 246 27.99 -8.26 -10.92
N GLY A 247 28.38 -7.89 -12.14
CA GLY A 247 29.66 -8.22 -12.76
C GLY A 247 30.87 -7.52 -12.14
N GLY A 248 30.95 -7.45 -10.81
CA GLY A 248 32.03 -6.85 -10.04
C GLY A 248 32.07 -5.32 -10.13
N ASN A 249 30.96 -4.66 -10.50
CA ASN A 249 30.94 -3.20 -10.56
C ASN A 249 31.15 -2.58 -9.17
N ARG A 250 31.73 -1.38 -9.14
CA ARG A 250 32.19 -0.68 -7.93
C ARG A 250 31.11 -0.36 -6.89
N TYR A 251 29.84 -0.56 -7.22
CA TYR A 251 28.73 -0.30 -6.32
C TYR A 251 27.97 -1.54 -5.92
N ALA A 252 28.33 -2.74 -6.38
CA ALA A 252 27.61 -3.97 -6.06
C ALA A 252 26.09 -3.88 -6.30
N VAL A 253 25.69 -3.26 -7.42
CA VAL A 253 24.31 -3.25 -7.94
C VAL A 253 24.23 -4.12 -9.18
N ARG A 254 23.04 -4.44 -9.71
CA ARG A 254 22.92 -5.16 -10.98
C ARG A 254 23.55 -4.38 -12.14
N ASP A 255 24.20 -5.10 -13.05
CA ASP A 255 24.95 -4.50 -14.16
C ASP A 255 24.08 -3.68 -15.10
N GLU A 256 22.83 -4.08 -15.35
CA GLU A 256 21.90 -3.30 -16.15
C GLU A 256 21.68 -1.91 -15.53
N PHE A 257 21.42 -1.85 -14.22
CA PHE A 257 21.22 -0.61 -13.50
C PHE A 257 22.51 0.23 -13.46
N PHE A 258 23.64 -0.42 -13.19
CA PHE A 258 24.95 0.24 -13.20
C PHE A 258 25.22 0.91 -14.55
N ASN A 259 25.04 0.15 -15.64
CA ASN A 259 25.33 0.59 -17.00
C ASN A 259 24.46 1.77 -17.42
N LYS A 260 23.20 1.78 -16.97
CA LYS A 260 22.22 2.81 -17.32
C LYS A 260 22.35 4.07 -16.48
N TYR A 261 22.61 3.95 -15.17
CA TYR A 261 22.45 5.06 -14.23
C TYR A 261 23.71 5.46 -13.45
N LEU A 262 24.69 4.56 -13.31
CA LEU A 262 25.82 4.78 -12.40
C LEU A 262 27.21 4.84 -13.08
N ARG A 263 27.33 4.55 -14.39
CA ARG A 263 28.62 4.59 -15.10
C ARG A 263 29.38 5.91 -14.92
N THR A 264 28.66 7.02 -14.94
CA THR A 264 29.20 8.38 -14.83
C THR A 264 29.44 8.83 -13.39
N ILE A 265 28.94 8.08 -12.40
CA ILE A 265 29.13 8.41 -10.98
C ILE A 265 30.53 7.96 -10.55
N PRO A 266 31.35 8.84 -9.95
CA PRO A 266 32.72 8.52 -9.58
C PRO A 266 32.79 7.56 -8.38
N GLU A 267 33.90 6.84 -8.28
CA GLU A 267 34.19 5.99 -7.12
C GLU A 267 34.00 6.76 -5.80
N GLY A 268 33.45 6.06 -4.80
CA GLY A 268 32.99 6.66 -3.55
C GLY A 268 31.55 7.20 -3.59
N GLY A 269 30.87 7.24 -4.73
CA GLY A 269 29.43 7.50 -4.82
C GLY A 269 29.05 8.98 -4.97
N LYS A 270 27.77 9.28 -4.76
CA LYS A 270 27.15 10.61 -4.94
C LYS A 270 26.43 11.09 -3.68
N THR A 271 26.31 12.41 -3.56
CA THR A 271 25.31 13.05 -2.70
C THR A 271 24.05 13.19 -3.54
N ALA A 272 22.94 12.62 -3.07
CA ALA A 272 21.72 12.51 -3.89
C ALA A 272 20.56 13.32 -3.35
N TYR A 273 20.59 13.67 -2.07
CA TYR A 273 19.43 14.25 -1.42
C TYR A 273 19.60 15.75 -1.13
N GLN A 274 18.48 16.43 -0.87
CA GLN A 274 18.46 17.90 -0.82
C GLN A 274 19.38 18.47 0.27
N PRO A 275 20.03 19.63 0.05
CA PRO A 275 20.97 20.21 1.02
C PRO A 275 20.29 20.83 2.25
N GLN A 276 18.96 20.99 2.23
CA GLN A 276 18.18 21.54 3.34
C GLN A 276 17.98 20.49 4.47
N PRO A 277 17.61 20.93 5.69
CA PRO A 277 17.30 20.00 6.77
C PRO A 277 16.21 19.02 6.31
N LEU A 278 16.50 17.73 6.39
CA LEU A 278 15.53 16.68 6.13
C LEU A 278 14.48 16.72 7.24
N THR A 279 13.26 17.14 6.92
CA THR A 279 12.18 17.21 7.92
C THR A 279 11.33 15.95 7.89
N GLY A 280 11.08 15.37 6.71
CA GLY A 280 10.16 14.27 6.52
C GLY A 280 8.78 14.53 7.11
N ARG A 281 8.39 15.82 7.27
CA ARG A 281 7.30 16.22 8.16
C ARG A 281 5.96 15.62 7.75
N ASP A 282 5.64 15.69 6.46
CA ASP A 282 4.37 15.18 5.96
C ASP A 282 4.35 13.65 6.00
N GLU A 283 5.43 12.99 5.55
CA GLU A 283 5.51 11.52 5.56
C GLU A 283 5.50 10.95 6.99
N LEU A 284 6.20 11.56 7.96
CA LEU A 284 6.17 11.13 9.37
C LEU A 284 4.78 11.30 9.99
N ARG A 285 4.08 12.40 9.68
CA ARG A 285 2.70 12.61 10.13
C ARG A 285 1.78 11.53 9.54
N GLU A 286 1.91 11.28 8.25
CA GLU A 286 1.09 10.30 7.52
C GLU A 286 1.35 8.88 8.02
N LEU A 287 2.62 8.52 8.27
CA LEU A 287 2.99 7.26 8.93
C LEU A 287 2.40 7.17 10.34
N THR A 288 2.47 8.25 11.12
CA THR A 288 1.88 8.30 12.47
C THR A 288 0.38 8.04 12.43
N ALA A 289 -0.33 8.59 11.44
CA ALA A 289 -1.76 8.43 11.28
C ALA A 289 -2.14 7.02 10.78
N LEU A 290 -1.33 6.41 9.90
CA LEU A 290 -1.43 5.00 9.51
C LEU A 290 -1.28 4.08 10.73
N MET A 291 -0.23 4.27 11.53
CA MET A 291 0.02 3.46 12.74
C MET A 291 -1.10 3.64 13.78
N ALA A 292 -1.61 4.86 13.94
CA ALA A 292 -2.74 5.14 14.81
C ALA A 292 -4.00 4.38 14.37
N LEU A 293 -4.32 4.38 13.08
CA LEU A 293 -5.47 3.64 12.53
C LEU A 293 -5.35 2.14 12.82
N LEU A 294 -4.18 1.55 12.53
CA LEU A 294 -3.93 0.12 12.79
C LEU A 294 -4.05 -0.22 14.28
N HIS A 295 -3.44 0.61 15.14
CA HIS A 295 -3.51 0.44 16.59
C HIS A 295 -4.94 0.53 17.13
N GLN A 296 -5.72 1.51 16.68
CA GLN A 296 -7.13 1.68 17.08
C GLN A 296 -8.01 0.49 16.69
N ARG A 297 -7.67 -0.21 15.61
CA ARG A 297 -8.39 -1.40 15.12
C ARG A 297 -7.79 -2.70 15.65
N GLY A 298 -6.79 -2.63 16.54
CA GLY A 298 -6.16 -3.78 17.18
C GLY A 298 -5.30 -4.63 16.25
N VAL A 299 -4.85 -4.07 15.11
CA VAL A 299 -4.01 -4.78 14.14
C VAL A 299 -2.55 -4.77 14.62
N ASN A 300 -1.94 -5.95 14.75
CA ASN A 300 -0.50 -6.06 14.99
C ASN A 300 0.25 -6.15 13.65
N ALA A 301 0.74 -5.02 13.16
CA ALA A 301 1.44 -4.92 11.88
C ALA A 301 2.96 -5.00 12.04
N LEU A 302 3.64 -5.47 10.98
CA LEU A 302 5.09 -5.42 10.84
C LEU A 302 5.48 -4.24 9.94
N PHE A 303 6.33 -3.34 10.44
CA PHE A 303 6.92 -2.28 9.62
C PHE A 303 8.36 -2.63 9.24
N VAL A 304 8.72 -2.51 7.97
CA VAL A 304 10.05 -2.86 7.46
C VAL A 304 10.70 -1.61 6.88
N MET A 305 11.67 -1.05 7.59
CA MET A 305 12.46 0.10 7.13
C MET A 305 13.60 -0.40 6.24
N GLN A 306 13.49 -0.15 4.93
CA GLN A 306 14.45 -0.59 3.92
C GLN A 306 15.80 0.16 4.02
N PRO A 307 16.91 -0.45 3.58
CA PRO A 307 18.18 0.24 3.46
C PRO A 307 18.24 1.09 2.20
N LEU A 308 19.17 2.04 2.18
CA LEU A 308 19.66 2.69 0.96
C LEU A 308 21.08 2.24 0.69
N HIS A 309 21.50 2.20 -0.58
CA HIS A 309 22.76 1.58 -0.95
C HIS A 309 23.99 2.38 -0.45
N PRO A 310 24.75 1.89 0.55
CA PRO A 310 25.80 2.68 1.20
C PRO A 310 27.03 2.87 0.32
N MET A 311 27.25 1.99 -0.66
CA MET A 311 28.33 2.18 -1.64
C MET A 311 28.00 3.27 -2.68
N VAL A 312 26.71 3.60 -2.88
CA VAL A 312 26.28 4.58 -3.89
C VAL A 312 26.08 5.97 -3.27
N PHE A 313 25.56 6.04 -2.05
CA PHE A 313 25.20 7.30 -1.40
C PHE A 313 26.18 7.66 -0.27
N LYS A 314 26.61 8.94 -0.26
CA LYS A 314 27.52 9.49 0.76
C LYS A 314 26.80 10.09 1.96
N ASP A 315 25.52 10.37 1.80
CA ASP A 315 24.73 11.25 2.65
C ASP A 315 23.67 10.50 3.47
N LEU A 316 23.85 9.19 3.69
CA LEU A 316 22.91 8.33 4.42
C LEU A 316 22.72 8.73 5.91
N ALA A 317 23.75 9.25 6.57
CA ALA A 317 23.64 9.68 7.97
C ALA A 317 22.51 10.70 8.20
N ARG A 318 22.06 11.40 7.16
CA ARG A 318 20.97 12.38 7.26
C ARG A 318 19.60 11.76 7.58
N PHE A 319 19.38 10.48 7.31
CA PHE A 319 18.13 9.80 7.65
C PHE A 319 18.15 9.16 9.03
N GLU A 320 19.25 9.23 9.79
CA GLU A 320 19.32 8.72 11.17
C GLU A 320 18.22 9.32 12.08
N PRO A 321 17.88 10.62 12.02
CA PRO A 321 16.77 11.17 12.80
C PRO A 321 15.42 10.53 12.43
N ILE A 322 15.17 10.29 11.14
CA ILE A 322 13.94 9.63 10.67
C ILE A 322 13.90 8.17 11.14
N GLN A 323 15.00 7.44 11.02
CA GLN A 323 15.11 6.07 11.51
C GLN A 323 14.76 6.01 13.01
N GLN A 324 15.28 6.95 13.81
CA GLN A 324 14.95 7.06 15.23
C GLN A 324 13.48 7.42 15.48
N ASP A 325 12.89 8.30 14.66
CA ASP A 325 11.47 8.62 14.73
C ASP A 325 10.58 7.43 14.41
N VAL A 326 10.88 6.67 13.36
CA VAL A 326 10.18 5.43 13.02
C VAL A 326 10.28 4.44 14.18
N ALA A 327 11.48 4.24 14.74
CA ALA A 327 11.67 3.37 15.91
C ALA A 327 10.85 3.82 17.12
N ARG A 328 10.77 5.15 17.38
CA ARG A 328 9.90 5.71 18.44
C ARG A 328 8.42 5.46 18.18
N LEU A 329 7.97 5.58 16.92
CA LEU A 329 6.58 5.28 16.56
C LEU A 329 6.25 3.80 16.76
N CYS A 330 7.15 2.90 16.39
CA CYS A 330 7.02 1.46 16.66
C CYS A 330 6.84 1.18 18.15
N GLN A 331 7.68 1.77 19.01
CA GLN A 331 7.56 1.64 20.46
C GLN A 331 6.25 2.23 20.98
N ARG A 332 5.88 3.43 20.52
CA ARG A 332 4.66 4.14 20.94
C ARG A 332 3.39 3.34 20.67
N TYR A 333 3.29 2.70 19.51
CA TYR A 333 2.11 1.93 19.11
C TYR A 333 2.22 0.43 19.40
N ALA A 334 3.32 -0.01 20.04
CA ALA A 334 3.63 -1.41 20.30
C ALA A 334 3.58 -2.30 19.04
N MET A 335 4.10 -1.76 17.91
CA MET A 335 4.15 -2.45 16.62
C MET A 335 5.50 -3.14 16.43
N THR A 336 5.51 -4.26 15.70
CA THR A 336 6.75 -4.96 15.37
C THR A 336 7.46 -4.21 14.24
N CYS A 337 8.77 -3.98 14.37
CA CYS A 337 9.56 -3.29 13.35
C CYS A 337 10.86 -4.02 13.02
N MET A 338 11.21 -3.99 11.74
CA MET A 338 12.47 -4.47 11.19
C MET A 338 13.23 -3.29 10.63
N ASP A 339 14.33 -2.95 11.27
CA ASP A 339 15.22 -1.89 10.83
C ASP A 339 16.36 -2.51 10.00
N MET A 340 16.22 -2.45 8.67
CA MET A 340 17.29 -2.84 7.75
C MET A 340 18.21 -1.66 7.42
N TYR A 341 17.81 -0.44 7.74
CA TYR A 341 18.57 0.77 7.46
C TYR A 341 19.80 0.89 8.36
N GLY A 342 19.64 0.63 9.66
CA GLY A 342 20.73 0.62 10.63
C GLY A 342 21.54 -0.66 10.67
N ALA A 343 21.14 -1.71 9.93
CA ALA A 343 21.81 -3.00 9.92
C ALA A 343 23.09 -2.98 9.07
N PRO A 344 24.11 -3.81 9.38
CA PRO A 344 25.26 -3.99 8.50
C PRO A 344 24.84 -4.38 7.09
N PHE A 345 25.39 -3.69 6.09
CA PHE A 345 25.04 -3.95 4.69
C PHE A 345 25.73 -5.22 4.18
N GLU A 346 24.92 -6.16 3.68
CA GLU A 346 25.38 -7.37 2.99
C GLU A 346 25.19 -7.20 1.47
N VAL A 347 26.21 -7.57 0.68
CA VAL A 347 26.08 -7.56 -0.80
C VAL A 347 24.97 -8.54 -1.21
N GLY A 348 24.08 -8.08 -2.08
CA GLY A 348 22.86 -8.79 -2.48
C GLY A 348 21.60 -8.33 -1.75
N MET A 349 21.72 -7.53 -0.68
CA MET A 349 20.57 -6.94 0.02
C MET A 349 19.74 -6.02 -0.87
N LEU A 350 20.41 -5.26 -1.73
CA LEU A 350 19.79 -4.35 -2.70
C LEU A 350 20.21 -4.76 -4.11
N ARG A 351 19.27 -4.69 -5.06
CA ARG A 351 19.54 -4.93 -6.50
C ARG A 351 19.95 -3.66 -7.24
N ASP A 352 19.53 -2.51 -6.71
CA ASP A 352 19.85 -1.18 -7.20
C ASP A 352 20.13 -0.24 -6.02
N VAL A 353 19.93 1.06 -6.19
CA VAL A 353 20.24 2.04 -5.14
C VAL A 353 19.30 1.99 -3.92
N GLN A 354 18.12 1.38 -4.04
CA GLN A 354 17.07 1.46 -3.01
C GLN A 354 16.12 0.26 -2.93
N HIS A 355 16.00 -0.56 -3.98
CA HIS A 355 15.10 -1.72 -3.98
C HIS A 355 15.83 -2.98 -3.54
N LEU A 356 15.15 -3.77 -2.70
CA LEU A 356 15.65 -5.05 -2.21
C LEU A 356 15.94 -6.02 -3.36
N GLY A 357 17.09 -6.70 -3.26
CA GLY A 357 17.46 -7.84 -4.09
C GLY A 357 16.96 -9.16 -3.49
N GLU A 358 17.42 -10.28 -4.04
CA GLU A 358 17.03 -11.62 -3.56
C GLU A 358 17.32 -11.81 -2.06
N LEU A 359 18.52 -11.43 -1.59
CA LEU A 359 18.88 -11.57 -0.16
C LEU A 359 18.04 -10.63 0.72
N GLY A 360 17.83 -9.40 0.30
CA GLY A 360 17.02 -8.43 1.03
C GLY A 360 15.61 -8.94 1.27
N TRP A 361 14.94 -9.40 0.21
CA TRP A 361 13.60 -9.97 0.34
C TRP A 361 13.57 -11.28 1.14
N LEU A 362 14.61 -12.11 1.07
CA LEU A 362 14.70 -13.29 1.94
C LEU A 362 14.71 -12.91 3.43
N ARG A 363 15.50 -11.89 3.82
CA ARG A 363 15.52 -11.39 5.20
C ARG A 363 14.13 -10.88 5.62
N VAL A 364 13.43 -10.18 4.74
CA VAL A 364 12.03 -9.76 4.99
C VAL A 364 11.11 -10.96 5.17
N ASN A 365 11.21 -11.98 4.31
CA ASN A 365 10.41 -13.21 4.42
C ASN A 365 10.66 -13.97 5.72
N GLN A 366 11.93 -14.06 6.13
CA GLN A 366 12.30 -14.65 7.41
C GLN A 366 11.60 -13.91 8.55
N LYS A 367 11.64 -12.57 8.53
CA LYS A 367 10.97 -11.77 9.56
C LYS A 367 9.46 -11.92 9.54
N ILE A 368 8.85 -11.95 8.36
CA ILE A 368 7.42 -12.19 8.20
C ILE A 368 7.04 -13.56 8.77
N ALA A 369 7.84 -14.59 8.51
CA ALA A 369 7.59 -15.93 9.04
C ALA A 369 7.72 -15.96 10.57
N GLU A 370 8.69 -15.26 11.17
CA GLU A 370 8.80 -15.14 12.63
C GLU A 370 7.58 -14.48 13.28
N VAL A 371 6.98 -13.49 12.62
CA VAL A 371 5.89 -12.67 13.19
C VAL A 371 4.52 -13.30 12.95
N PHE A 372 4.31 -13.88 11.77
CA PHE A 372 2.97 -14.24 11.29
C PHE A 372 2.79 -15.72 11.00
N ARG A 373 3.83 -16.56 11.06
CA ARG A 373 3.65 -18.01 10.88
C ARG A 373 3.13 -18.60 12.21
N PRO A 374 2.06 -19.42 12.18
CA PRO A 374 1.49 -20.04 13.37
C PRO A 374 2.41 -21.08 14.01
#